data_AF-A0A662J8S4-F1
#
_entry.id   AF-A0A662J8S4-F1
#
_cell.length_a   1.000
_cell.length_b   1.000
_cell.length_c   1.000
_cell.angle_alpha   90.00
_cell.angle_beta   90.00
_cell.angle_gamma   90.00
#
_symmetry.space_group_name_H-M   'P 1'
#
loop_
_entity.id
_entity.type
_entity.pdbx_description
1 polymer ?
#
loop_
_entity_poly.entity_id
_entity_poly.type
_entity_poly.pdbx_seq_one_letter_code
_entity_poly.pdbx_strand_id
1 'polypeptide(L)' 'MKLKEKVTELSHEEVPLRECYGRVLGVDVESPMDLPPFHRSAVDGYAV' A
#
# COMPACT_ATOMS: atom_id res chain seq x y z
N MET A 1 -19.58 22.98 15.48
CA MET A 1 -18.53 23.22 14.47
C MET A 1 -19.04 22.63 13.16
N LYS A 2 -19.50 23.44 12.21
CA LYS A 2 -20.06 22.95 10.93
C LYS A 2 -18.99 23.07 9.85
N LEU A 3 -18.35 21.96 9.46
CA LEU A 3 -17.77 21.86 8.12
C LEU A 3 -18.91 21.56 7.16
N LYS A 4 -19.42 22.61 6.49
CA LYS A 4 -20.23 22.46 5.28
C LYS A 4 -19.53 23.18 4.14
N GLU A 5 -18.28 22.81 3.90
CA GLU A 5 -17.66 23.09 2.61
C GLU A 5 -18.00 21.96 1.66
N LYS A 6 -18.29 22.30 0.40
CA LYS A 6 -18.46 21.32 -0.66
C LYS A 6 -17.12 20.60 -0.83
N VAL A 7 -17.04 19.38 -0.33
CA VAL A 7 -15.93 18.48 -0.63
C VAL A 7 -16.13 18.01 -2.06
N THR A 8 -15.23 18.46 -2.95
CA THR A 8 -15.19 17.96 -4.32
C THR A 8 -14.14 16.87 -4.35
N GLU A 9 -14.55 15.68 -4.80
CA GLU A 9 -13.64 14.56 -5.01
C GLU A 9 -12.62 14.93 -6.10
N LEU A 10 -11.34 14.78 -5.77
CA LEU A 10 -10.25 14.94 -6.73
C LEU A 10 -10.05 13.60 -7.44
N SER A 11 -9.79 13.63 -8.74
CA SER A 11 -9.31 12.45 -9.46
C SER A 11 -7.92 12.06 -8.98
N HIS A 12 -7.60 10.78 -9.02
CA HIS A 12 -6.23 10.31 -8.79
C HIS A 12 -5.38 10.46 -10.06
N GLU A 13 -4.06 10.42 -9.89
CA GLU A 13 -3.07 10.44 -10.96
C GLU A 13 -2.02 9.35 -10.73
N GLU A 14 -1.35 8.91 -11.79
CA GLU A 14 -0.20 8.03 -11.70
C GLU A 14 1.10 8.85 -11.67
N VAL A 15 1.91 8.62 -10.64
CA VAL A 15 3.20 9.31 -10.44
C VAL A 15 4.29 8.29 -10.09
N PRO A 16 5.58 8.59 -10.33
CA PRO A 16 6.67 7.72 -9.90
C PRO A 16 6.67 7.50 -8.38
N LEU A 17 7.02 6.28 -7.93
CA LEU A 17 7.02 5.91 -6.50
C LEU A 17 7.77 6.89 -5.59
N ARG A 18 8.88 7.47 -6.08
CA ARG A 18 9.70 8.42 -5.33
C ARG A 18 8.97 9.74 -5.03
N GLU A 19 7.94 10.06 -5.78
CA GLU A 19 7.12 11.27 -5.65
C GLU A 19 5.83 11.03 -4.84
N CYS A 20 5.58 9.79 -4.42
CA CYS A 20 4.39 9.42 -3.66
C CYS A 20 4.44 9.84 -2.18
N TYR A 21 5.62 10.14 -1.63
CA TYR A 21 5.76 10.47 -0.21
C TYR A 21 4.92 11.70 0.19
N GLY A 22 4.06 11.54 1.19
CA GLY A 22 3.17 12.61 1.69
C GLY A 22 1.85 12.76 0.93
N ARG A 23 1.60 11.98 -0.13
CA ARG A 23 0.31 11.91 -0.82
C ARG A 23 -0.62 10.88 -0.18
N VAL A 24 -1.89 10.92 -0.57
CA VAL A 24 -2.90 9.90 -0.22
C VAL A 24 -3.06 8.94 -1.39
N LEU A 25 -3.16 7.63 -1.12
CA LEU A 25 -3.41 6.62 -2.16
C LEU A 25 -4.77 6.85 -2.82
N GLY A 26 -4.79 6.86 -4.15
CA GLY A 26 -6.01 7.01 -4.95
C GLY A 26 -6.73 5.70 -5.24
N VAL A 27 -6.08 4.55 -5.01
CA VAL A 27 -6.60 3.20 -5.22
C VAL A 27 -6.02 2.27 -4.16
N ASP A 28 -6.69 1.13 -3.92
CA ASP A 28 -6.18 0.07 -3.07
C ASP A 28 -4.93 -0.59 -3.67
N VAL A 29 -4.05 -1.11 -2.81
CA VAL A 29 -2.83 -1.82 -3.22
C VAL A 29 -2.86 -3.22 -2.65
N GLU A 30 -2.89 -4.21 -3.53
CA GLU A 30 -2.86 -5.63 -3.18
C GLU A 30 -1.46 -6.22 -3.39
N SER A 31 -1.08 -7.18 -2.56
CA SER A 31 0.16 -7.93 -2.79
C SER A 31 -0.02 -8.86 -3.99
N PRO A 32 0.88 -8.84 -4.99
CA PRO A 32 0.76 -9.74 -6.14
C PRO A 32 1.16 -11.18 -5.81
N MET A 33 1.75 -11.43 -4.63
CA MET A 33 2.25 -12.74 -4.21
C MET A 33 2.44 -12.80 -2.69
N ASP A 34 2.55 -14.01 -2.15
CA ASP A 34 2.99 -14.23 -0.77
C ASP A 34 4.46 -13.84 -0.60
N LEU A 35 4.82 -13.40 0.62
CA LEU A 35 6.21 -13.10 0.98
C LEU A 35 6.57 -13.76 2.32
N PRO A 36 7.43 -14.80 2.34
CA PRO A 36 8.11 -15.40 1.19
C PRO A 36 7.15 -16.18 0.27
N PRO A 37 7.47 -16.33 -1.04
CA PRO A 37 6.64 -17.11 -1.96
C PRO A 37 6.76 -18.63 -1.82
N PHE A 38 7.41 -19.09 -0.75
CA PHE A 38 7.61 -20.49 -0.42
C PHE A 38 7.82 -20.61 1.09
N HIS A 39 7.65 -21.82 1.63
CA HIS A 39 7.90 -22.07 3.05
C HIS A 39 9.37 -21.83 3.39
N ARG A 40 9.64 -20.81 4.21
CA ARG A 40 10.97 -20.47 4.70
C ARG A 40 10.99 -20.49 6.22
N SER A 41 11.99 -21.14 6.81
CA SER A 41 12.25 -21.01 8.25
C SER A 41 12.75 -19.59 8.56
N ALA A 42 12.21 -18.98 9.62
CA ALA A 42 12.72 -17.72 10.14
C ALA A 42 13.95 -17.90 11.07
N VAL A 43 14.33 -19.14 11.33
CA VAL A 43 15.38 -19.53 12.28
C VAL A 43 16.32 -20.57 11.67
N ASP A 44 17.50 -20.69 12.25
CA ASP A 44 18.41 -21.79 11.96
C ASP A 44 17.94 -23.07 12.67
N GLY A 45 17.97 -24.19 11.96
CA GLY A 45 17.52 -25.47 12.49
C GLY A 45 17.23 -26.48 11.39
N TYR A 46 16.52 -27.54 11.75
CA TYR A 46 16.11 -28.59 10.82
C TYR A 46 14.60 -28.55 10.62
N ALA A 47 14.16 -28.75 9.37
CA ALA A 47 12.76 -29.07 9.09
C ALA A 47 12.52 -30.52 9.54
N VAL A 48 11.60 -30.73 10.48
CA VAL A 48 11.20 -32.04 11.01
C VAL A 48 9.74 -32.32 10.74
#